data_AF-A0A966FAF7-F1
#
_entry.id   AF-A0A966FAF7-F1
#
_cell.length_a   1.000
_cell.length_b   1.000
_cell.length_c   1.000
_cell.angle_alpha   90.00
_cell.angle_beta   90.00
_cell.angle_gamma   90.00
#
_symmetry.space_group_name_H-M   'P 1'
#
loop_
_entity.id
_entity.type
_entity.pdbx_description
1 polymer ?
#
loop_
_entity_poly.entity_id
_entity_poly.type
_entity_poly.pdbx_seq_one_letter_code
_entity_poly.pdbx_strand_id
1 'polypeptide(L)'
;ALVFSLFQLNPAPFCVLDEVDAPLDDTNTERLCKLIQKMAEKTQFIYISHNKITMEMAHQLIGVTMQERGVSKIVSVDIEEALRLSDNHNQAEAVG
;
A
#
# COMPACT_ATOMS: atom_id res chain seq x y z
N ALA A 1 3.96 -15.68 7.87
CA ALA A 1 3.41 -16.15 9.16
C ALA A 1 4.36 -15.85 10.33
N LEU A 2 5.60 -16.36 10.32
CA LEU A 2 6.53 -16.26 11.46
C LEU A 2 6.78 -14.83 11.98
N VAL A 3 7.12 -13.89 11.09
CA VAL A 3 7.39 -12.48 11.47
C VAL A 3 6.16 -11.85 12.15
N PHE A 4 4.98 -12.04 11.57
CA PHE A 4 3.72 -11.53 12.12
C PHE A 4 3.31 -12.21 13.44
N SER A 5 3.67 -13.48 13.64
CA SER A 5 3.46 -14.17 14.92
C SER A 5 4.33 -13.57 16.03
N LEU A 6 5.55 -13.11 15.72
CA LEU A 6 6.41 -12.45 16.69
C LEU A 6 5.85 -11.08 17.11
N PHE A 7 5.32 -10.30 16.17
CA PHE A 7 4.67 -9.02 16.45
C PHE A 7 3.43 -9.14 17.33
N GLN A 8 2.70 -10.26 17.30
CA GLN A 8 1.55 -10.47 18.19
C GLN A 8 1.93 -10.68 19.65
N LEU A 9 3.15 -11.17 19.93
CA LEU A 9 3.64 -11.38 21.29
C LEU A 9 4.15 -10.09 21.94
N ASN A 10 4.80 -9.22 21.16
CA ASN A 10 5.26 -7.92 21.62
C ASN A 10 5.11 -6.89 20.48
N PRO A 11 3.96 -6.19 20.39
CA PRO A 11 3.70 -5.28 19.28
C PRO A 11 4.60 -4.05 19.38
N ALA A 12 5.35 -3.78 18.30
CA ALA A 12 6.10 -2.54 18.16
C ALA A 12 5.12 -1.35 17.99
N PRO A 13 5.50 -0.12 18.39
CA PRO A 13 4.66 1.06 18.18
C PRO A 13 4.40 1.34 16.70
N PHE A 14 5.37 1.03 15.83
CA PHE A 14 5.21 1.08 14.38
C PHE A 14 6.00 -0.03 13.68
N CYS A 15 5.60 -0.35 12.46
CA CYS A 15 6.25 -1.32 11.58
C CYS A 15 6.35 -0.75 10.16
N VAL A 16 7.53 -0.85 9.55
CA VAL A 16 7.76 -0.45 8.16
C VAL A 16 7.93 -1.71 7.31
N LEU A 17 7.16 -1.82 6.24
CA LEU A 17 7.23 -2.92 5.28
C LEU A 17 7.60 -2.35 3.91
N ASP A 18 8.64 -2.90 3.28
CA ASP A 18 9.13 -2.44 1.99
C ASP A 18 8.97 -3.54 0.94
N GLU A 19 8.05 -3.34 -0.02
CA GLU A 19 7.73 -4.21 -1.16
C GLU A 19 7.56 -5.71 -0.82
N VAL A 20 7.07 -6.01 0.37
CA VAL A 20 6.90 -7.39 0.87
C VAL A 20 5.86 -8.20 0.09
N ASP A 21 5.03 -7.51 -0.68
CA ASP A 21 3.96 -8.01 -1.53
C ASP A 21 4.39 -8.22 -3.00
N ALA A 22 5.57 -7.74 -3.41
CA ALA A 22 6.09 -7.93 -4.76
C ALA A 22 6.11 -9.39 -5.27
N PRO A 23 6.39 -10.43 -4.45
CA PRO A 23 6.35 -11.82 -4.92
C PRO A 23 4.96 -12.48 -4.79
N LEU A 24 3.93 -11.77 -4.32
CA LEU A 24 2.61 -12.35 -4.03
C LEU A 24 1.67 -12.19 -5.22
N ASP A 25 0.79 -13.19 -5.40
CA ASP A 25 -0.39 -13.04 -6.26
C ASP A 25 -1.48 -12.21 -5.54
N ASP A 26 -2.53 -11.83 -6.27
CA ASP A 26 -3.63 -11.01 -5.76
C ASP A 26 -4.31 -11.64 -4.52
N THR A 27 -4.53 -12.96 -4.56
CA THR A 27 -5.18 -13.69 -3.46
C THR A 27 -4.34 -13.63 -2.18
N ASN A 28 -3.03 -13.79 -2.28
CA ASN A 28 -2.14 -13.74 -1.13
C ASN A 28 -1.88 -12.31 -0.67
N THR A 29 -1.91 -11.33 -1.58
CA THR A 29 -1.87 -9.91 -1.26
C THR A 29 -3.07 -9.50 -0.42
N GLU A 30 -4.29 -9.91 -0.79
CA GLU A 30 -5.47 -9.66 0.04
C GLU A 30 -5.37 -10.27 1.44
N ARG A 31 -4.86 -11.51 1.54
CA ARG A 31 -4.66 -12.19 2.83
C ARG A 31 -3.66 -11.45 3.71
N LEU A 32 -2.59 -10.94 3.11
CA LEU A 32 -1.61 -10.10 3.80
C LEU A 32 -2.25 -8.80 4.29
N CYS A 33 -3.02 -8.11 3.44
CA CYS A 33 -3.70 -6.87 3.80
C CYS A 33 -4.67 -7.07 4.97
N LYS A 34 -5.47 -8.15 4.96
CA LYS A 34 -6.38 -8.51 6.06
C LYS A 34 -5.63 -8.76 7.38
N LEU A 35 -4.46 -9.40 7.30
CA LEU A 35 -3.61 -9.62 8.48
C LEU A 35 -3.06 -8.29 9.03
N ILE A 36 -2.52 -7.43 8.16
CA ILE A 36 -2.00 -6.11 8.52
C ILE A 36 -3.10 -5.26 9.16
N GLN A 37 -4.31 -5.23 8.57
CA GLN A 37 -5.44 -4.46 9.08
C GLN A 37 -5.81 -4.88 10.51
N LYS A 38 -5.83 -6.19 10.80
CA LYS A 38 -6.08 -6.69 12.15
C LYS A 38 -4.99 -6.27 13.13
N MET A 39 -3.73 -6.27 12.68
CA MET A 39 -2.59 -5.87 13.53
C MET A 39 -2.51 -4.35 13.72
N ALA A 40 -3.07 -3.58 12.79
CA ALA A 40 -3.06 -2.12 12.80
C ALA A 40 -3.82 -1.52 13.99
N GLU A 41 -4.68 -2.30 14.66
CA GLU A 41 -5.33 -1.92 15.92
C GLU A 41 -4.34 -1.56 17.03
N LYS A 42 -3.13 -2.14 17.00
CA LYS A 42 -2.11 -1.99 18.06
C LYS A 42 -0.76 -1.46 17.59
N THR A 43 -0.50 -1.48 16.28
CA THR A 43 0.78 -1.09 15.69
C THR A 43 0.51 -0.21 14.47
N GLN A 44 1.20 0.92 14.35
CA GLN A 44 1.10 1.72 13.14
C GLN A 44 1.89 1.07 12.00
N PHE A 45 1.23 0.83 10.86
CA PHE A 45 1.90 0.28 9.68
C PHE A 45 2.20 1.37 8.65
N ILE A 46 3.44 1.42 8.20
CA ILE A 46 3.89 2.17 7.03
C ILE A 46 4.33 1.12 6.02
N TYR A 47 3.69 1.06 4.87
CA TYR A 47 4.07 0.11 3.83
C TYR A 47 4.42 0.86 2.55
N ILE A 48 5.41 0.34 1.84
CA ILE A 48 5.90 0.84 0.56
C ILE A 48 5.56 -0.24 -0.46
N SER A 49 4.72 0.09 -1.42
CA SER A 49 4.27 -0.85 -2.45
C SER A 49 3.78 -0.10 -3.69
N HIS A 50 3.84 -0.78 -4.83
CA HIS A 50 3.20 -0.39 -6.09
C HIS A 50 2.00 -1.29 -6.45
N ASN A 51 1.60 -2.22 -5.58
CA ASN A 51 0.46 -3.11 -5.78
C ASN A 51 -0.86 -2.39 -5.49
N LYS A 52 -1.78 -2.41 -6.46
CA LYS A 52 -3.08 -1.74 -6.37
C LYS A 52 -3.92 -2.19 -5.19
N ILE A 53 -3.97 -3.49 -4.92
CA ILE A 53 -4.76 -4.08 -3.82
C ILE A 53 -4.25 -3.57 -2.48
N THR A 54 -2.93 -3.50 -2.30
CA THR A 54 -2.34 -2.99 -1.05
C THR A 54 -2.62 -1.49 -0.89
N MET A 55 -2.47 -0.71 -1.96
CA MET A 55 -2.76 0.73 -1.95
C MET A 55 -4.23 1.04 -1.65
N GLU A 56 -5.18 0.27 -2.19
CA GLU A 56 -6.62 0.44 -1.94
C GLU A 56 -7.00 0.23 -0.48
N MET A 57 -6.27 -0.63 0.23
CA MET A 57 -6.52 -0.96 1.63
C MET A 57 -5.88 0.04 2.61
N ALA A 58 -5.17 1.08 2.13
CA ALA A 58 -4.61 2.14 2.97
C ALA A 58 -5.69 2.97 3.66
N HIS A 59 -5.39 3.44 4.86
CA HIS A 59 -6.11 4.59 5.44
C HIS A 59 -5.68 5.91 4.80
N GLN A 60 -4.42 6.02 4.35
CA GLN A 60 -3.87 7.20 3.71
C GLN A 60 -2.79 6.80 2.72
N LEU A 61 -2.79 7.42 1.54
CA LEU A 61 -1.75 7.24 0.52
C LEU A 61 -0.83 8.47 0.46
N ILE A 62 0.47 8.20 0.46
CA ILE A 62 1.52 9.21 0.31
C ILE A 62 2.28 8.87 -0.97
N GLY A 63 2.14 9.72 -1.98
CA GLY A 63 2.88 9.60 -3.22
C GLY A 63 4.26 10.23 -3.10
N VAL A 64 5.26 9.61 -3.72
CA VAL A 64 6.58 10.21 -3.90
C VAL A 64 6.82 10.37 -5.40
N THR A 65 7.11 11.59 -5.83
CA THR A 65 7.36 11.92 -7.24
C THR A 65 8.77 12.50 -7.41
N MET A 66 9.32 12.38 -8.61
CA MET A 66 10.60 12.99 -8.98
C MET A 66 10.39 13.86 -10.22
N GLN A 67 10.04 15.13 -10.02
CA GLN A 67 9.89 16.10 -11.11
C GLN A 67 11.24 16.48 -11.71
N GLU A 68 12.25 16.56 -10.86
CA GLU A 68 13.64 16.85 -11.22
C GLU A 68 14.49 15.63 -10.88
N ARG A 69 15.47 15.33 -11.73
CA ARG A 69 16.31 14.14 -11.56
C ARG A 69 17.06 14.22 -10.23
N GLY A 70 16.82 13.24 -9.35
CA GLY A 70 17.47 13.14 -8.05
C GLY A 70 16.80 13.94 -6.93
N VAL A 71 15.69 14.65 -7.20
CA VAL A 71 14.94 15.39 -6.17
C VAL A 71 13.56 14.78 -6.01
N SER A 72 13.32 14.13 -4.88
CA SER A 72 12.00 13.61 -4.52
C SER A 72 11.12 14.70 -3.89
N LYS A 73 9.84 14.68 -4.23
CA LYS A 73 8.78 15.50 -3.62
C LYS A 73 7.65 14.61 -3.16
N ILE A 74 7.18 14.86 -1.94
CA ILE A 74 6.02 14.17 -1.35
C ILE A 74 4.74 14.84 -1.86
N VAL A 75 3.77 14.03 -2.24
CA VAL A 75 2.42 14.46 -2.60
C VAL A 75 1.40 13.69 -1.78
N SER A 76 0.40 14.38 -1.23
CA SER A 76 -0.74 13.71 -0.62
C SER A 76 -1.66 13.23 -1.73
N VAL A 77 -2.12 11.99 -1.65
CA VAL A 77 -3.03 11.41 -2.63
C VAL A 77 -4.36 11.17 -1.95
N ASP A 78 -5.43 11.76 -2.51
CA ASP A 78 -6.79 11.37 -2.14
C ASP A 78 -7.07 10.01 -2.81
N ILE A 79 -7.34 9.00 -2.00
CA ILE A 79 -7.54 7.61 -2.46
C ILE A 79 -8.79 7.54 -3.35
N GLU A 80 -9.85 8.29 -3.02
CA GLU A 80 -11.10 8.28 -3.77
C GLU A 80 -10.93 8.95 -5.14
N GLU A 81 -10.15 10.03 -5.20
CA GLU A 81 -9.78 10.68 -6.46
C GLU A 81 -8.82 9.83 -7.30
N ALA A 82 -7.81 9.21 -6.67
CA ALA A 82 -6.83 8.37 -7.35
C ALA A 82 -7.48 7.14 -7.99
N LEU A 83 -8.39 6.47 -7.29
CA LEU A 83 -9.14 5.32 -7.83
C LEU A 83 -9.95 5.71 -9.07
N ARG A 84 -10.65 6.86 -9.02
CA ARG A 84 -11.38 7.42 -10.16
C ARG A 84 -10.47 7.72 -11.37
N LEU A 85 -9.26 8.22 -11.13
CA LEU A 85 -8.30 8.51 -12.19
C LEU A 85 -7.71 7.25 -12.83
N SER A 86 -7.45 6.19 -12.04
CA SER A 86 -7.02 4.89 -12.56
C SER A 86 -8.12 4.18 -13.38
N ASP A 87 -9.39 4.30 -12.98
CA ASP A 87 -10.51 3.73 -13.74
C ASP A 87 -10.74 4.46 -15.08
N ASN A 88 -10.52 5.78 -15.11
CA ASN A 88 -10.62 6.58 -16.34
C ASN A 88 -9.48 6.31 -17.33
N HIS A 89 -8.27 5.97 -16.86
CA HIS A 89 -7.18 5.54 -17.74
C HIS A 89 -7.50 4.21 -18.46
N ASN A 90 -8.20 3.28 -17.79
CA ASN A 90 -8.62 2.02 -18.41
C ASN A 90 -9.72 2.20 -19.48
N GLN A 91 -10.54 3.26 -19.41
CA GLN A 91 -11.55 3.54 -20.45
C GLN A 91 -10.97 4.23 -21.69
N ALA A 92 -9.89 4.99 -21.56
CA ALA A 92 -9.25 5.69 -22.68
C ALA A 92 -8.53 4.72 -23.65
N GLU A 93 -8.05 3.57 -23.17
CA GLU A 93 -7.43 2.53 -24.02
C GLU A 93 -8.45 1.59 -24.70
N ALA A 94 -9.71 1.57 -24.26
CA ALA A 94 -10.75 0.71 -24.82
C ALA A 94 -11.54 1.32 -26.01
N VAL A 95 -11.21 2.56 -26.40
CA VAL A 95 -11.84 3.29 -27.54
C VAL A 95 -10.82 3.63 -28.63
N GLY A 96 -9.63 3.00 -28.60
CA GLY A 96 -8.58 3.11 -29.63
C GLY A 96 -8.66 2.03 -30.68
#